data_AF-A0A925G407-F1
#
_entry.id   AF-A0A925G407-F1
#
_cell.length_a   1.000
_cell.length_b   1.000
_cell.length_c   1.000
_cell.angle_alpha   90.00
_cell.angle_beta   90.00
_cell.angle_gamma   90.00
#
_symmetry.space_group_name_H-M   'P 1'
#
loop_
_entity.id
_entity.type
_entity.pdbx_description
1 polymer ?
#
loop_
_entity_poly.entity_id
_entity_poly.type
_entity_poly.pdbx_seq_one_letter_code
_entity_poly.pdbx_strand_id
1 'polypeptide(L)' 'MSERIYRDPVHNIIRLRTDTVEGRLMVRLVDAAEFQRLRRIKQLGLALFTYQGAEHSRFTHSLGVLHLMTRVLD' A
#
# COMPACT_ATOMS: atom_id res chain seq x y z
N MET A 1 16.59 -7.70 -11.93
CA MET A 1 16.20 -7.84 -10.52
C MET A 1 14.68 -7.93 -10.48
N SER A 2 14.11 -8.87 -9.73
CA SER A 2 12.64 -8.99 -9.64
C SER A 2 12.13 -7.89 -8.70
N GLU A 3 11.07 -7.21 -9.12
CA GLU A 3 10.41 -6.16 -8.34
C GLU A 3 8.91 -6.31 -8.48
N ARG A 4 8.17 -5.93 -7.43
CA ARG A 4 6.73 -5.73 -7.51
C ARG A 4 6.42 -4.25 -7.49
N ILE A 5 5.61 -3.82 -8.45
CA ILE A 5 5.28 -2.42 -8.67
C ILE A 5 3.80 -2.18 -8.36
N TYR A 6 3.53 -1.13 -7.58
CA TYR A 6 2.20 -0.56 -7.40
C TYR A 6 2.18 0.86 -7.96
N ARG A 7 1.14 1.17 -8.74
CA ARG A 7 0.84 2.54 -9.15
C ARG A 7 -0.04 3.19 -8.10
N ASP A 8 0.41 4.31 -7.59
CA ASP A 8 -0.25 5.07 -6.53
C ASP A 8 -0.39 6.54 -6.95
N PRO A 9 -1.56 7.17 -6.81
CA PRO A 9 -1.76 8.55 -7.26
C PRO A 9 -1.01 9.59 -6.43
N VAL A 10 -0.56 9.25 -5.21
CA VAL A 10 0.16 10.18 -4.31
C VAL A 10 1.68 10.03 -4.48
N HIS A 11 2.16 8.78 -4.56
CA HIS A 11 3.58 8.44 -4.61
C HIS A 11 4.08 8.00 -6.00
N ASN A 12 3.21 8.03 -7.01
CA ASN A 12 3.43 7.55 -8.37
C ASN A 12 3.77 6.05 -8.44
N ILE A 13 5.05 5.68 -8.30
CA ILE A 13 5.49 4.29 -8.38
C ILE A 13 6.04 3.86 -7.03
N ILE A 14 5.32 2.96 -6.36
CA ILE A 14 5.81 2.24 -5.19
C ILE A 14 6.47 0.94 -5.66
N ARG A 15 7.78 0.81 -5.43
CA ARG A 15 8.57 -0.38 -5.78
C ARG A 15 8.88 -1.20 -4.53
N LEU A 16 8.57 -2.48 -4.56
CA LEU A 16 9.06 -3.46 -3.60
C LEU A 16 10.09 -4.35 -4.28
N ARG A 17 11.34 -4.17 -3.89
CA ARG A 17 12.46 -5.03 -4.28
C ARG A 17 12.22 -6.44 -3.73
N THR A 18 12.33 -7.49 -4.54
CA THR A 18 12.12 -8.88 -4.09
C THR A 18 13.40 -9.71 -4.08
N ASP A 19 14.54 -9.08 -4.40
CA ASP A 19 15.86 -9.67 -4.30
C ASP A 19 16.34 -9.82 -2.85
N THR A 20 15.83 -9.02 -1.92
CA THR A 20 16.13 -9.10 -0.47
C THR A 20 15.15 -10.00 0.29
N VAL A 21 15.56 -10.49 1.47
CA VAL A 21 14.71 -11.33 2.34
C VAL A 21 13.53 -10.50 2.88
N GLU A 22 13.81 -9.28 3.29
CA GLU A 22 12.86 -8.30 3.82
C GLU A 22 11.83 -7.95 2.75
N GLY A 23 12.28 -7.71 1.52
CA GLY A 23 11.43 -7.41 0.39
C GLY A 23 10.46 -8.55 0.03
N ARG A 24 10.94 -9.80 0.05
CA ARG A 24 10.07 -10.98 -0.10
C ARG A 24 9.07 -11.10 1.05
N LEU A 25 9.48 -10.82 2.28
CA LEU A 25 8.58 -10.81 3.44
C LEU A 25 7.49 -9.73 3.29
N MET A 26 7.85 -8.51 2.89
CA MET A 26 6.90 -7.42 2.64
C MET A 26 5.89 -7.81 1.57
N VAL A 27 6.32 -8.43 0.47
CA VAL A 27 5.41 -8.91 -0.58
C VAL A 27 4.45 -9.98 -0.04
N ARG A 28 4.95 -10.97 0.72
CA ARG A 28 4.07 -11.99 1.34
C ARG A 28 3.07 -11.38 2.31
N LEU A 29 3.48 -10.40 3.11
CA LEU A 29 2.59 -9.69 4.04
C LEU A 29 1.50 -8.93 3.28
N VAL A 30 1.86 -8.25 2.18
CA VAL A 30 0.88 -7.56 1.34
C VAL A 30 -0.10 -8.56 0.72
N ASP A 31 0.35 -9.74 0.29
CA ASP A 31 -0.50 -10.78 -0.29
C ASP A 31 -1.36 -11.56 0.71
N ALA A 32 -1.06 -11.47 2.01
CA ALA A 32 -1.83 -12.14 3.05
C ALA A 32 -3.31 -11.69 3.04
N ALA A 33 -4.21 -12.62 3.36
CA ALA A 33 -5.65 -12.38 3.32
C ALA A 33 -6.08 -11.23 4.25
N GLU A 34 -5.41 -11.12 5.41
CA GLU A 34 -5.60 -10.09 6.42
C GLU A 34 -5.25 -8.70 5.87
N PHE A 35 -4.17 -8.59 5.09
CA PHE A 35 -3.78 -7.34 4.46
C PHE A 35 -4.67 -7.00 3.25
N GLN A 36 -4.98 -7.99 2.41
CA GLN A 36 -5.89 -7.80 1.27
C GLN A 36 -7.31 -7.40 1.71
N ARG A 37 -7.77 -7.80 2.90
CA ARG A 37 -9.04 -7.34 3.48
C ARG A 37 -9.13 -5.81 3.58
N LEU A 38 -8.00 -5.11 3.77
CA LEU A 38 -7.97 -3.65 3.88
C LEU A 38 -8.48 -2.93 2.62
N ARG A 39 -8.53 -3.60 1.46
CA ARG A 39 -9.13 -3.04 0.24
C ARG A 39 -10.61 -2.71 0.39
N ARG A 40 -11.31 -3.41 1.29
CA ARG A 40 -12.75 -3.26 1.54
C ARG A 40 -13.07 -2.27 2.66
N ILE A 41 -12.06 -1.66 3.27
CA ILE A 41 -12.22 -0.71 4.37
C ILE A 41 -11.83 0.68 3.89
N LYS A 42 -12.80 1.60 3.82
CA LYS A 42 -12.54 2.99 3.46
C LYS A 42 -11.70 3.68 4.53
N GLN A 43 -10.74 4.50 4.12
CA GLN A 43 -9.86 5.21 5.06
C GLN A 43 -10.66 6.17 5.95
N LEU A 44 -11.59 6.93 5.36
CA LEU A 44 -12.37 7.96 6.04
C LEU A 44 -13.84 7.58 6.29
N GLY A 45 -14.19 6.29 6.12
CA GLY A 45 -15.54 5.79 6.39
C GLY A 45 -16.62 6.56 5.62
N LEU A 46 -17.54 7.21 6.34
CA LEU A 46 -18.70 7.91 5.77
C LEU A 46 -18.35 9.22 5.06
N ALA A 47 -17.11 9.72 5.15
CA ALA A 47 -16.71 10.97 4.52
C ALA A 47 -16.89 10.97 2.99
N LEU A 48 -16.90 9.80 2.35
CA LEU A 48 -17.17 9.66 0.91
C LEU A 48 -18.55 10.21 0.50
N PHE A 49 -19.53 10.24 1.41
CA PHE A 49 -20.87 10.79 1.12
C PHE A 49 -20.87 12.32 1.04
N THR A 50 -19.89 12.99 1.64
CA THR A 50 -19.70 14.44 1.55
C THR A 50 -18.64 14.80 0.51
N TYR A 51 -17.53 14.05 0.48
CA TYR A 51 -16.39 14.25 -0.39
C TYR A 51 -16.24 13.06 -1.33
N GLN A 52 -16.72 13.21 -2.57
CA GLN A 52 -16.75 12.12 -3.56
C GLN A 52 -15.36 11.58 -3.95
N GLY A 53 -14.27 12.30 -3.63
CA GLY A 53 -12.89 11.82 -3.80
C GLY A 53 -12.36 10.98 -2.62
N ALA A 54 -13.06 10.90 -1.49
CA ALA A 54 -12.63 10.18 -0.28
C ALA A 54 -12.83 8.64 -0.39
N GLU A 55 -12.59 8.09 -1.57
CA GLU A 55 -12.84 6.69 -1.93
C GLU A 55 -11.69 5.74 -1.57
N HIS A 56 -10.54 6.30 -1.18
CA HIS A 56 -9.33 5.56 -0.88
C HIS A 56 -9.53 4.57 0.28
N SER A 57 -8.83 3.43 0.18
CA SER A 57 -8.93 2.34 1.14
C SER A 57 -7.80 2.37 2.15
N ARG A 58 -7.96 1.65 3.27
CA ARG A 58 -6.86 1.39 4.21
C ARG A 58 -5.70 0.65 3.54
N PHE A 59 -5.98 -0.17 2.53
CA PHE A 59 -4.93 -0.87 1.78
C PHE A 59 -3.99 0.10 1.05
N THR A 60 -4.56 1.05 0.29
CA THR A 60 -3.77 2.05 -0.45
C THR A 60 -2.97 2.94 0.50
N HIS A 61 -3.59 3.33 1.63
CA HIS A 61 -2.89 4.09 2.66
C HIS A 61 -1.72 3.30 3.28
N SER A 62 -1.93 2.05 3.68
CA SER A 62 -0.88 1.21 4.26
C SER A 62 0.28 0.95 3.29
N LEU A 63 0.00 0.79 1.99
CA LEU A 63 1.06 0.71 0.98
C LEU A 63 1.87 2.01 0.88
N GLY A 64 1.22 3.17 0.93
CA GLY A 64 1.90 4.46 0.96
C GLY A 64 2.78 4.63 2.22
N VAL A 65 2.30 4.21 3.39
CA VAL A 65 3.09 4.21 4.63
C VAL A 65 4.30 3.28 4.50
N LEU A 66 4.13 2.07 3.96
CA LEU A 66 5.24 1.15 3.69
C LEU A 66 6.29 1.81 2.79
N HIS A 67 5.86 2.46 1.70
CA HIS A 67 6.76 3.18 0.79
C HIS A 67 7.56 4.27 1.50
N LEU A 68 6.89 5.11 2.30
CA LEU A 68 7.56 6.19 3.03
C LEU A 68 8.54 5.65 4.07
N MET A 69 8.16 4.60 4.80
CA MET A 69 9.05 3.99 5.80
C MET A 69 10.29 3.35 5.17
N THR A 70 10.16 2.66 4.02
CA THR A 70 11.33 2.15 3.28
C THR A 70 12.27 3.30 2.92
N ARG A 71 11.74 4.42 2.40
CA ARG A 71 12.56 5.59 2.05
C ARG A 71 13.22 6.31 3.22
N VAL A 72 12.69 6.17 4.43
CA VAL A 72 13.27 6.75 5.64
C VAL A 72 14.40 5.89 6.19
N LEU A 73 14.33 4.57 5.98
CA LEU A 73 15.32 3.61 6.44
C LEU A 73 16.47 3.38 5.45
N ASP A 74 16.25 3.72 4.18
CA ASP A 74 17.29 3.78 3.13
C ASP A 74 18.23 4.98 3.34
#